data_AF-A0A174W197-F1
#
_entry.id   AF-A0A174W197-F1
#
_cell.length_a   1.000
_cell.length_b   1.000
_cell.length_c   1.000
_cell.angle_alpha   90.00
_cell.angle_beta   90.00
_cell.angle_gamma   90.00
#
_symmetry.space_group_name_H-M   'P 1'
#
loop_
_entity.id
_entity.type
_entity.pdbx_description
1 polymer ?
#
loop_
_entity_poly.entity_id
_entity_poly.type
_entity_poly.pdbx_seq_one_letter_code
_entity_poly.pdbx_strand_id
1 'polypeptide(L)'
;MRDSFIFYRSFQEAINEASESEQLSIYRAISGYALNREEPKLSGVAKLAWLLIKPQLDANWKRFENGCLGGAPSDSLKGNQNARKRTKNEANVNVNDNVNNNIGESNDSPTSSFEVVWSLYGKKGNKKTSEKKWSKLTAAKKSKAIAYIPAYVNATPDKQYRKNFETFINQECWNDELPDVKQTNKQTSNETTNRNFV
;
A
#
# COMPACT_ATOMS: atom_id res chain seq x y z
N MET A 1 16.93 13.63 19.31
CA MET A 1 15.86 14.53 19.79
C MET A 1 15.08 15.01 18.58
N ARG A 2 13.78 15.28 18.73
CA ARG A 2 12.90 15.63 17.61
C ARG A 2 12.36 17.05 17.80
N ASP A 3 12.57 17.91 16.82
CA ASP A 3 12.24 19.34 16.96
C ASP A 3 10.87 19.73 16.39
N SER A 4 10.24 18.85 15.60
CA SER A 4 8.96 19.14 14.95
C SER A 4 8.13 17.88 14.74
N PHE A 5 6.81 18.03 14.69
CA PHE A 5 5.90 16.94 14.36
C PHE A 5 4.74 17.37 13.47
N ILE A 6 4.10 16.37 12.83
CA ILE A 6 2.93 16.61 11.98
C ILE A 6 1.69 16.62 12.87
N PHE A 7 0.95 17.71 12.80
CA PHE A 7 -0.36 17.85 13.42
C PHE A 7 -1.44 17.91 12.34
N TYR A 8 -2.42 17.00 12.40
CA TYR A 8 -3.45 16.89 11.38
C TYR A 8 -4.64 17.80 11.69
N ARG A 9 -5.22 18.41 10.65
CA ARG A 9 -6.42 19.26 10.77
C ARG A 9 -7.59 18.52 11.43
N SER A 10 -7.77 17.24 11.13
CA SER A 10 -8.82 16.41 11.73
C SER A 10 -8.70 16.31 13.26
N PHE A 11 -7.49 16.44 13.81
CA PHE A 11 -7.32 16.48 15.26
C PHE A 11 -7.82 17.80 15.83
N GLN A 12 -7.50 18.93 15.19
CA GLN A 12 -8.02 20.24 15.59
C GLN A 12 -9.55 20.23 15.61
N GLU A 13 -10.16 19.77 14.52
CA GLU A 13 -11.62 19.73 14.37
C GLU A 13 -12.27 18.88 15.47
N ALA A 14 -11.73 17.68 15.73
CA ALA A 14 -12.24 16.82 16.79
C ALA A 14 -12.02 17.38 18.20
N ILE A 15 -10.88 18.05 18.44
CA ILE A 15 -10.57 18.64 19.75
C ILE A 15 -11.48 19.85 20.02
N ASN A 16 -11.80 20.65 19.01
CA ASN A 16 -12.66 21.83 19.17
C ASN A 16 -14.07 21.51 19.70
N GLU A 17 -14.54 20.26 19.55
CA GLU A 17 -15.83 19.79 20.09
C GLU A 17 -15.78 19.47 21.59
N ALA A 18 -14.58 19.36 22.18
CA ALA A 18 -14.40 19.11 23.61
C ALA A 18 -14.46 20.41 24.43
N SER A 19 -14.64 20.29 25.74
CA SER A 19 -14.57 21.45 26.65
C SER A 19 -13.15 22.04 26.71
N GLU A 20 -12.98 23.35 26.94
CA GLU A 20 -11.67 24.01 26.95
C GLU A 20 -10.63 23.34 27.88
N SER A 21 -11.08 22.83 29.03
CA SER A 21 -10.22 22.12 29.99
C SER A 21 -9.72 20.78 29.44
N GLU A 22 -10.56 20.06 28.70
CA GLU A 22 -10.20 18.82 28.02
C GLU A 22 -9.34 19.09 26.80
N GLN A 23 -9.63 20.15 26.03
CA GLN A 23 -8.83 20.57 24.89
C GLN A 23 -7.37 20.77 25.29
N LEU A 24 -7.12 21.56 26.34
CA LEU A 24 -5.77 21.80 26.84
C LEU A 24 -5.07 20.49 27.24
N SER A 25 -5.81 19.59 27.89
CA SER A 25 -5.31 18.28 28.31
C SER A 25 -4.91 17.43 27.10
N ILE A 26 -5.71 17.43 26.03
CA ILE A 26 -5.43 16.70 24.79
C ILE A 26 -4.24 17.32 24.04
N TYR A 27 -4.17 18.64 23.91
CA TYR A 27 -3.03 19.30 23.25
C TYR A 27 -1.70 19.02 23.96
N ARG A 28 -1.67 19.07 25.29
CA ARG A 28 -0.48 18.75 26.09
C ARG A 28 -0.07 17.28 25.92
N ALA A 29 -1.04 16.38 25.89
CA ALA A 29 -0.81 14.97 25.64
C ALA A 29 -0.19 14.71 24.26
N ILE A 30 -0.74 15.33 23.20
CA ILE A 30 -0.24 15.19 21.84
C ILE A 30 1.18 15.74 21.71
N SER A 31 1.44 16.95 22.19
CA SER A 31 2.76 17.57 22.05
C SER A 31 3.84 16.85 22.86
N GLY A 32 3.55 16.50 24.12
CA GLY A 32 4.46 15.75 24.98
C GLY A 32 4.82 14.39 24.40
N TYR A 33 3.84 13.66 23.88
CA TYR A 33 4.09 12.37 23.25
C TYR A 33 4.81 12.50 21.89
N ALA A 34 4.40 13.45 21.06
CA ALA A 34 4.94 13.61 19.71
C ALA A 34 6.40 14.08 19.71
N LEU A 35 6.82 14.88 20.70
CA LEU A 35 8.18 15.40 20.82
C LEU A 35 9.06 14.51 21.70
N ASN A 36 8.54 14.05 22.84
CA ASN A 36 9.33 13.43 23.89
C ASN A 36 8.96 11.97 24.21
N ARG A 37 7.94 11.39 23.54
CA ARG A 37 7.39 10.05 23.86
C ARG A 37 6.86 9.92 25.30
N GLU A 38 6.42 11.04 25.89
CA GLU A 38 5.85 11.06 27.24
C GLU A 38 4.40 10.57 27.21
N GLU A 39 4.11 9.45 27.89
CA GLU A 39 2.74 8.93 27.95
C GLU A 39 1.90 9.77 28.93
N PRO A 40 0.81 10.38 28.46
CA PRO A 40 0.00 11.26 29.28
C PRO A 40 -0.90 10.48 30.24
N LYS A 41 -1.14 11.02 31.44
CA LYS A 41 -2.13 10.47 32.38
C LYS A 41 -3.44 11.24 32.21
N LEU A 42 -4.35 10.66 31.43
CA LEU A 42 -5.67 11.25 31.13
C LEU A 42 -6.82 10.37 31.64
N SER A 43 -7.97 10.99 31.84
CA SER A 43 -9.25 10.34 32.13
C SER A 43 -10.37 10.95 31.26
N GLY A 44 -11.56 10.35 31.27
CA GLY A 44 -12.73 10.88 30.57
C GLY A 44 -12.56 11.00 29.05
N VAL A 45 -13.13 12.05 28.45
CA VAL A 45 -13.13 12.30 27.00
C VAL A 45 -11.71 12.53 26.48
N ALA A 46 -10.86 13.21 27.25
CA ALA A 46 -9.47 13.42 26.88
C ALA A 46 -8.71 12.09 26.66
N LYS A 47 -8.96 11.09 27.50
CA LYS A 47 -8.37 9.74 27.32
C LYS A 47 -8.91 9.05 26.07
N LEU A 48 -10.20 9.18 25.79
CA LEU A 48 -10.81 8.61 24.59
C LEU A 48 -10.20 9.22 23.32
N ALA A 49 -10.12 10.54 23.25
CA ALA A 49 -9.49 11.25 22.13
C ALA A 49 -8.01 10.85 21.97
N TRP A 50 -7.28 10.76 23.08
CA TRP A 50 -5.89 10.29 23.09
C TRP A 50 -5.74 8.89 22.48
N LEU A 51 -6.58 7.93 22.88
CA LEU A 51 -6.53 6.55 22.37
C LEU A 51 -6.76 6.49 20.86
N LEU A 52 -7.59 7.38 20.30
CA LEU A 52 -7.85 7.46 18.87
C LEU A 52 -6.69 8.12 18.09
N ILE A 53 -6.03 9.10 18.70
CA ILE A 53 -4.94 9.86 18.06
C ILE A 53 -3.59 9.12 18.13
N LYS A 54 -3.33 8.42 19.25
CA LYS A 54 -2.05 7.76 19.54
C LYS A 54 -1.52 6.85 18.42
N PRO A 55 -2.34 5.97 17.78
CA PRO A 55 -1.86 5.11 16.70
C PRO A 55 -1.25 5.90 15.53
N GLN A 56 -1.76 7.09 15.23
CA GLN A 56 -1.23 7.93 14.16
C GLN A 56 0.10 8.57 14.53
N LEU A 57 0.26 8.98 15.79
CA LEU A 57 1.53 9.49 16.32
C LEU A 57 2.59 8.37 16.36
N ASP A 58 2.20 7.14 16.69
CA ASP A 58 3.09 5.98 16.67
C ASP A 58 3.61 5.67 15.27
N ALA A 59 2.73 5.68 14.27
CA ALA A 59 3.12 5.53 12.87
C ALA A 59 4.08 6.66 12.42
N ASN A 60 3.83 7.88 12.86
CA ASN A 60 4.69 9.04 12.55
C ASN A 60 6.10 8.84 13.13
N TRP A 61 6.19 8.45 14.39
CA TRP A 61 7.47 8.15 15.03
C TRP A 61 8.23 7.00 14.37
N LYS A 62 7.53 5.91 14.02
CA LYS A 62 8.16 4.80 13.30
C LYS A 62 8.79 5.25 11.98
N ARG A 63 8.14 6.20 11.28
CA ARG A 63 8.71 6.81 10.07
C ARG A 63 9.92 7.68 10.37
N PHE A 64 9.90 8.45 11.46
CA PHE A 64 11.03 9.24 11.92
C PHE A 64 12.24 8.35 12.25
N GLU A 65 12.05 7.31 13.05
CA GLU A 65 13.08 6.33 13.41
C GLU A 65 13.69 5.67 12.16
N ASN A 66 12.84 5.21 11.23
CA ASN A 66 13.31 4.66 9.94
C ASN A 66 14.07 5.70 9.11
N GLY A 67 13.69 6.97 9.17
CA GLY A 67 14.38 8.07 8.49
C GLY A 67 15.77 8.32 9.06
N CYS A 68 15.94 8.21 10.38
CA CYS A 68 17.24 8.31 11.05
C CYS A 68 18.20 7.17 10.66
N LEU A 69 17.68 5.99 10.34
CA LEU A 69 18.48 4.84 9.88
C LEU A 69 18.95 4.96 8.42
N GLY A 70 18.50 5.98 7.69
CA GLY A 70 18.83 6.21 6.29
C GLY A 70 17.95 5.41 5.32
N GLY A 71 17.84 5.91 4.08
CA GLY A 71 17.02 5.29 3.02
C GLY A 71 17.82 4.48 1.99
N ALA A 72 19.15 4.47 2.09
CA ALA A 72 20.02 3.75 1.18
C ALA A 72 20.53 2.45 1.82
N PRO A 73 20.60 1.33 1.07
CA PRO A 73 21.36 0.18 1.54
C PRO A 73 22.80 0.61 1.85
N SER A 74 23.36 0.13 2.96
CA SER A 74 24.75 0.42 3.36
C SER A 74 25.73 0.05 2.23
N ASP A 75 26.93 0.64 2.21
CA ASP A 75 27.96 0.36 1.19
C ASP A 75 28.31 -1.14 1.02
N SER A 76 27.96 -1.96 2.01
CA SER A 76 28.04 -3.43 1.97
C SER A 76 27.04 -4.08 1.00
N LEU A 77 26.03 -3.34 0.53
CA LEU A 77 24.98 -3.78 -0.39
C LEU A 77 25.01 -2.86 -1.62
N LYS A 78 25.95 -3.12 -2.54
CA LYS A 78 26.04 -2.46 -3.86
C LYS A 78 24.64 -2.30 -4.45
N GLY A 79 24.20 -1.04 -4.52
CA GLY A 79 22.80 -0.67 -4.69
C GLY A 79 22.13 -1.20 -5.97
N ASN A 80 20.91 -1.70 -5.81
CA ASN A 80 19.94 -1.80 -6.89
C ASN A 80 19.51 -0.39 -7.33
N GLN A 81 19.66 -0.05 -8.62
CA GLN A 81 19.29 1.25 -9.20
C GLN A 81 17.79 1.62 -9.10
N ASN A 82 16.94 0.70 -8.65
CA ASN A 82 15.51 0.93 -8.45
C ASN A 82 15.18 1.87 -7.27
N ALA A 83 16.18 2.22 -6.43
CA ALA A 83 16.03 3.15 -5.31
C ALA A 83 16.18 4.65 -5.69
N ARG A 84 16.40 4.98 -6.97
CA ARG A 84 16.39 6.38 -7.42
C ARG A 84 14.99 6.97 -7.19
N LYS A 85 14.90 7.95 -6.27
CA LYS A 85 13.70 8.77 -6.02
C LYS A 85 13.15 9.26 -7.37
N ARG A 86 11.96 8.79 -7.74
CA ARG A 86 11.17 9.45 -8.78
C ARG A 86 10.67 10.78 -8.21
N THR A 87 11.21 11.88 -8.69
CA THR A 87 10.67 13.21 -8.45
C THR A 87 9.41 13.37 -9.30
N LYS A 88 8.23 13.17 -8.69
CA LYS A 88 7.08 14.03 -8.94
C LYS A 88 6.21 14.04 -7.69
N ASN A 89 6.16 15.20 -7.06
CA ASN A 89 5.28 15.50 -5.95
C ASN A 89 3.83 15.42 -6.46
N GLU A 90 3.13 14.36 -6.09
CA GLU A 90 1.74 14.49 -5.73
C GLU A 90 1.74 14.52 -4.20
N ALA A 91 1.22 15.61 -3.63
CA ALA A 91 0.98 15.67 -2.20
C ALA A 91 0.10 14.47 -1.86
N ASN A 92 0.69 13.43 -1.27
CA ASN A 92 -0.07 12.37 -0.65
C ASN A 92 -0.87 13.05 0.46
N VAL A 93 -2.11 13.42 0.14
CA VAL A 93 -3.14 13.70 1.14
C VAL A 93 -3.13 12.46 2.01
N ASN A 94 -2.65 12.61 3.24
CA ASN A 94 -2.69 11.55 4.23
C ASN A 94 -4.18 11.33 4.55
N VAL A 95 -4.85 10.52 3.73
CA VAL A 95 -6.20 10.07 4.00
C VAL A 95 -6.08 9.10 5.16
N ASN A 96 -6.77 9.48 6.21
CA ASN A 96 -7.03 8.75 7.44
C ASN A 96 -7.57 7.34 7.15
N ASP A 97 -6.70 6.36 6.89
CA ASP A 97 -7.05 4.94 7.00
C ASP A 97 -6.98 4.53 8.49
N ASN A 98 -7.87 5.10 9.30
CA ASN A 98 -8.28 4.45 10.55
C ASN A 98 -9.15 3.24 10.18
N VAL A 99 -8.51 2.18 9.68
CA VAL A 99 -9.16 0.88 9.49
C VAL A 99 -9.21 0.19 10.85
N ASN A 100 -10.21 0.54 11.66
CA ASN A 100 -10.68 -0.34 12.72
C ASN A 100 -11.40 -1.53 12.04
N ASN A 101 -10.62 -2.54 11.63
CA ASN A 101 -11.17 -3.79 11.14
C ASN A 101 -11.74 -4.58 12.32
N ASN A 102 -12.99 -4.31 12.66
CA ASN A 102 -13.83 -5.21 13.41
C ASN A 102 -15.20 -5.28 12.73
N ILE A 103 -15.25 -5.94 11.57
CA ILE A 103 -16.46 -6.59 11.06
C ILE A 103 -16.05 -8.04 10.80
N GLY A 104 -16.36 -8.88 11.78
CA GLY A 104 -16.61 -10.28 11.50
C GLY A 104 -17.91 -10.36 10.72
N GLU A 105 -17.86 -10.95 9.54
CA GLU A 105 -18.90 -11.85 9.08
C GLU A 105 -18.30 -12.74 7.99
N SER A 106 -18.05 -13.98 8.42
CA SER A 106 -17.74 -15.12 7.59
C SER A 106 -18.90 -15.39 6.64
N ASN A 107 -18.66 -15.19 5.35
CA ASN A 107 -19.32 -15.94 4.29
C ASN A 107 -18.28 -16.24 3.22
N ASP A 108 -17.29 -17.06 3.58
CA ASP A 108 -16.38 -17.67 2.62
C ASP A 108 -17.16 -18.67 1.78
N SER A 109 -17.79 -18.15 0.72
CA SER A 109 -18.12 -18.99 -0.42
C SER A 109 -16.79 -19.50 -1.02
N PRO A 110 -16.64 -20.80 -1.29
CA PRO A 110 -15.40 -21.40 -1.80
C PRO A 110 -14.86 -20.75 -3.08
N THR A 111 -15.70 -20.02 -3.80
CA THR A 111 -15.41 -19.41 -5.11
C THR A 111 -14.51 -18.16 -5.02
N SER A 112 -14.46 -17.44 -3.89
CA SER A 112 -13.63 -16.22 -3.74
C SER A 112 -12.27 -16.45 -3.06
N SER A 113 -11.96 -17.70 -2.72
CA SER A 113 -10.70 -18.04 -2.07
C SER A 113 -9.51 -17.74 -2.98
N PHE A 114 -8.45 -17.15 -2.39
CA PHE A 114 -7.23 -16.79 -3.10
C PHE A 114 -6.64 -17.98 -3.88
N GLU A 115 -6.67 -19.19 -3.31
CA GLU A 115 -6.06 -20.38 -3.93
C GLU A 115 -6.76 -20.75 -5.26
N VAL A 116 -8.09 -20.60 -5.33
CA VAL A 116 -8.88 -20.85 -6.54
C VAL A 116 -8.54 -19.83 -7.63
N VAL A 117 -8.57 -18.55 -7.27
CA VAL A 117 -8.27 -17.45 -8.20
C VAL A 117 -6.82 -17.50 -8.68
N TRP A 118 -5.89 -17.84 -7.78
CA TRP A 118 -4.47 -18.00 -8.09
C TRP A 118 -4.20 -19.14 -9.08
N SER A 119 -4.93 -20.25 -8.92
CA SER A 119 -4.88 -21.37 -9.86
C SER A 119 -5.46 -20.99 -11.23
N LEU A 120 -6.64 -20.36 -11.25
CA LEU A 120 -7.29 -19.87 -12.48
C LEU A 120 -6.41 -18.88 -13.25
N TYR A 121 -5.73 -17.98 -12.53
CA TYR A 121 -4.82 -17.00 -13.12
C TYR A 121 -3.52 -17.63 -13.68
N GLY A 122 -3.18 -18.87 -13.31
CA GLY A 122 -2.02 -19.59 -13.81
C GLY A 122 -0.72 -19.37 -13.02
N LYS A 123 -0.80 -19.03 -11.73
CA LYS A 123 0.32 -18.96 -10.78
C LYS A 123 1.48 -18.03 -11.18
N LYS A 124 1.17 -16.87 -11.78
CA LYS A 124 2.15 -15.90 -12.29
C LYS A 124 2.45 -14.79 -11.27
N GLY A 125 3.69 -14.75 -10.78
CA GLY A 125 4.18 -13.75 -9.81
C GLY A 125 4.49 -14.36 -8.45
N ASN A 126 4.66 -13.52 -7.43
CA ASN A 126 4.96 -13.97 -6.08
C ASN A 126 3.66 -14.25 -5.30
N LYS A 127 3.48 -15.50 -4.86
CA LYS A 127 2.28 -15.96 -4.12
C LYS A 127 2.06 -15.14 -2.85
N LYS A 128 3.10 -14.90 -2.05
CA LYS A 128 3.01 -14.21 -0.75
C LYS A 128 2.63 -12.74 -0.88
N THR A 129 3.14 -12.04 -1.89
CA THR A 129 2.77 -10.63 -2.12
C THR A 129 1.37 -10.53 -2.74
N SER A 130 1.05 -11.43 -3.66
CA SER A 130 -0.26 -11.55 -4.30
C SER A 130 -1.38 -11.81 -3.29
N GLU A 131 -1.18 -12.74 -2.38
CA GLU A 131 -2.14 -13.09 -1.32
C GLU A 131 -2.42 -11.89 -0.41
N LYS A 132 -1.37 -11.20 0.04
CA LYS A 132 -1.49 -9.99 0.86
C LYS A 132 -2.24 -8.86 0.16
N LYS A 133 -2.16 -8.76 -1.17
CA LYS A 133 -2.91 -7.76 -1.93
C LYS A 133 -4.34 -8.19 -2.16
N TRP A 134 -4.54 -9.47 -2.47
CA TRP A 134 -5.87 -10.05 -2.62
C TRP A 134 -6.68 -9.94 -1.33
N SER A 135 -6.08 -10.21 -0.17
CA SER A 135 -6.76 -10.11 1.13
C SER A 135 -7.21 -8.68 1.46
N LYS A 136 -6.50 -7.67 0.96
CA LYS A 136 -6.84 -6.25 1.14
C LYS A 136 -7.94 -5.75 0.20
N LEU A 137 -8.31 -6.49 -0.84
CA LEU A 137 -9.38 -6.08 -1.75
C LEU A 137 -10.76 -6.24 -1.08
N THR A 138 -11.64 -5.28 -1.36
CA THR A 138 -13.06 -5.37 -0.99
C THR A 138 -13.76 -6.47 -1.78
N ALA A 139 -14.87 -7.01 -1.24
CA ALA A 139 -15.64 -8.07 -1.90
C ALA A 139 -16.06 -7.68 -3.34
N ALA A 140 -16.50 -6.43 -3.55
CA ALA A 140 -16.88 -5.92 -4.86
C ALA A 140 -15.72 -5.97 -5.89
N LYS A 141 -14.50 -5.60 -5.49
CA LYS A 141 -13.32 -5.66 -6.38
C LYS A 141 -12.94 -7.10 -6.68
N LYS A 142 -13.00 -8.00 -5.69
CA LYS A 142 -12.76 -9.43 -5.87
C LYS A 142 -13.74 -10.02 -6.89
N SER A 143 -15.03 -9.71 -6.80
CA SER A 143 -16.04 -10.20 -7.75
C SER A 143 -15.77 -9.77 -9.18
N LYS A 144 -15.44 -8.48 -9.41
CA LYS A 144 -15.06 -7.98 -10.75
C LYS A 144 -13.81 -8.69 -11.29
N ALA A 145 -12.79 -8.84 -10.46
CA ALA A 145 -11.57 -9.55 -10.83
C ALA A 145 -11.84 -11.01 -11.20
N ILE A 146 -12.60 -11.75 -10.38
CA ILE A 146 -12.96 -13.15 -10.62
C ILE A 146 -13.71 -13.32 -11.93
N ALA A 147 -14.66 -12.43 -12.24
CA ALA A 147 -15.41 -12.46 -13.50
C ALA A 147 -14.51 -12.21 -14.73
N TYR A 148 -13.50 -11.35 -14.59
CA TYR A 148 -12.61 -10.96 -15.69
C TYR A 148 -11.46 -11.95 -15.96
N ILE A 149 -10.93 -12.58 -14.92
CA ILE A 149 -9.74 -13.45 -15.01
C ILE A 149 -9.85 -14.54 -16.08
N PRO A 150 -10.97 -15.29 -16.22
CA PRO A 150 -11.11 -16.30 -17.26
C PRO A 150 -10.96 -15.73 -18.68
N ALA A 151 -11.61 -14.59 -18.96
CA ALA A 151 -11.54 -13.94 -20.26
C ALA A 151 -10.11 -13.45 -20.56
N TYR A 152 -9.43 -12.88 -19.56
CA TYR A 152 -8.05 -12.42 -19.69
C TYR A 152 -7.05 -13.58 -19.90
N VAL A 153 -7.24 -14.69 -19.21
CA VAL A 153 -6.43 -15.91 -19.38
C VAL A 153 -6.61 -16.50 -20.78
N ASN A 154 -7.84 -16.47 -21.31
CA ASN A 154 -8.12 -16.92 -22.67
C ASN A 154 -7.54 -15.98 -23.74
N ALA A 155 -7.60 -14.67 -23.53
CA ALA A 155 -6.99 -13.68 -24.43
C ALA A 155 -5.45 -13.69 -24.39
N THR A 156 -4.87 -14.14 -23.27
CA THR A 156 -3.42 -14.30 -23.10
C THR A 156 -3.04 -15.77 -22.87
N PRO A 157 -3.16 -16.64 -23.88
CA PRO A 157 -2.93 -18.08 -23.72
C PRO A 157 -1.48 -18.36 -23.30
N ASP A 158 -0.54 -17.55 -23.78
CA ASP A 158 0.86 -17.64 -23.38
C ASP A 158 1.12 -16.91 -22.05
N LYS A 159 1.44 -17.71 -21.03
CA LYS A 159 1.71 -17.28 -19.64
C LYS A 159 2.91 -16.33 -19.53
N GLN A 160 3.82 -16.29 -20.51
CA GLN A 160 4.97 -15.39 -20.43
C GLN A 160 4.57 -13.93 -20.62
N TYR A 161 3.57 -13.66 -21.48
CA TYR A 161 3.06 -12.32 -21.78
C TYR A 161 1.95 -11.84 -20.83
N ARG A 162 1.47 -12.73 -19.95
CA ARG A 162 0.53 -12.36 -18.89
C ARG A 162 1.21 -11.50 -17.84
N LYS A 163 0.59 -10.37 -17.48
CA LYS A 163 0.99 -9.56 -16.31
C LYS A 163 1.12 -10.45 -15.06
N ASN A 164 2.03 -10.12 -14.16
CA ASN A 164 2.05 -10.75 -12.83
C ASN A 164 0.74 -10.43 -12.11
N PHE A 165 0.20 -11.36 -11.33
CA PHE A 165 -1.07 -11.16 -10.65
C PHE A 165 -1.05 -9.96 -9.71
N GLU A 166 0.10 -9.70 -9.08
CA GLU A 166 0.32 -8.52 -8.27
C GLU A 166 0.11 -7.22 -9.08
N THR A 167 0.63 -7.18 -10.31
CA THR A 167 0.45 -6.06 -11.24
C THR A 167 -0.99 -5.95 -11.71
N PHE A 168 -1.63 -7.09 -12.00
CA PHE A 168 -3.03 -7.17 -12.37
C PHE A 168 -3.94 -6.59 -11.28
N ILE A 169 -3.67 -6.90 -10.00
CA ILE A 169 -4.40 -6.32 -8.86
C ILE A 169 -4.11 -4.83 -8.72
N ASN A 170 -2.83 -4.43 -8.77
CA ASN A 170 -2.43 -3.03 -8.57
C ASN A 170 -3.03 -2.08 -9.61
N GLN A 171 -3.11 -2.52 -10.86
CA GLN A 171 -3.63 -1.71 -11.97
C GLN A 171 -5.14 -1.84 -12.12
N GLU A 172 -5.80 -2.65 -11.29
CA GLU A 172 -7.22 -2.96 -11.42
C GLU A 172 -7.59 -3.36 -12.85
N CYS A 173 -6.80 -4.23 -13.47
CA CYS A 173 -6.92 -4.55 -14.90
C CYS A 173 -8.29 -5.11 -15.32
N TRP A 174 -9.16 -5.49 -14.38
CA TRP A 174 -10.56 -5.82 -14.65
C TRP A 174 -11.40 -4.62 -15.10
N ASN A 175 -10.88 -3.39 -14.99
CA ASN A 175 -11.49 -2.18 -15.56
C ASN A 175 -10.94 -1.85 -16.96
N ASP A 176 -9.88 -2.53 -17.42
CA ASP A 176 -9.26 -2.29 -18.72
C ASP A 176 -9.89 -3.19 -19.81
N GLU A 177 -9.80 -2.72 -21.05
CA GLU A 177 -10.18 -3.52 -22.22
C GLU A 177 -9.31 -4.79 -22.32
N LEU A 178 -9.94 -5.89 -22.73
CA LEU A 178 -9.22 -7.15 -22.94
C LEU A 178 -8.17 -6.94 -24.05
N PRO A 179 -6.95 -7.50 -23.89
CA PRO A 179 -5.94 -7.39 -24.92
C PRO A 179 -6.46 -8.04 -26.21
N ASP A 180 -6.42 -7.27 -27.29
CA ASP A 180 -6.80 -7.70 -28.63
C ASP A 180 -5.91 -8.90 -29.02
N VAL A 181 -6.52 -9.99 -29.50
CA VAL A 181 -5.82 -11.21 -29.95
C VAL A 181 -5.11 -10.92 -31.28
N LYS A 182 -4.10 -10.05 -31.26
CA LYS A 182 -3.19 -9.86 -32.38
C LYS A 182 -1.90 -10.56 -32.02
N GLN A 183 -1.75 -11.78 -32.54
CA GLN A 183 -0.44 -12.40 -32.67
C GLN A 183 0.44 -11.46 -33.49
N THR A 184 1.29 -10.68 -32.83
CA THR A 184 2.39 -9.99 -33.51
C THR A 184 3.69 -10.60 -33.04
N ASN A 185 4.16 -11.56 -33.83
CA ASN A 185 5.56 -11.94 -33.92
C ASN A 185 6.40 -10.65 -34.06
N LYS A 186 7.19 -10.31 -33.05
CA LYS A 186 8.39 -9.49 -33.22
C LYS A 186 9.58 -10.38 -32.95
N GLN A 187 10.09 -10.97 -34.03
CA GLN A 187 11.42 -11.55 -34.07
C GLN A 187 12.43 -10.44 -33.75
N THR A 188 13.13 -10.60 -32.65
CA THR A 188 14.41 -9.95 -32.37
C THR A 188 15.44 -10.52 -33.34
N SER A 189 15.66 -9.86 -34.48
CA SER A 189 16.86 -10.07 -35.29
C SER A 189 18.01 -9.31 -34.62
N ASN A 190 18.81 -10.04 -33.84
CA ASN A 190 20.12 -9.58 -33.42
C ASN A 190 21.06 -9.64 -34.64
N GLU A 191 21.21 -8.53 -35.37
CA GLU A 191 22.29 -8.39 -36.35
C GLU A 191 23.57 -7.93 -35.64
N THR A 192 24.41 -8.92 -35.33
CA THR A 192 25.83 -8.74 -35.07
C THR A 192 26.49 -8.15 -36.32
N THR A 193 26.72 -6.84 -36.34
CA THR A 193 27.60 -6.23 -37.35
C THR A 193 29.06 -6.52 -36.96
N ASN A 194 29.61 -7.59 -37.52
CA ASN A 194 31.04 -7.73 -37.75
C ASN A 194 31.41 -6.79 -38.90
N ARG A 195 32.31 -5.84 -38.65
CA ARG A 195 33.09 -5.18 -39.71
C ARG A 195 34.56 -5.34 -39.40
N ASN A 196 35.14 -6.41 -39.96
CA ASN A 196 36.54 -6.41 -40.37
C ASN A 196 36.69 -5.40 -41.53
N PHE A 197 37.69 -4.54 -41.45
CA PHE A 197 38.29 -3.95 -42.64
C PHE A 197 39.79 -4.22 -42.60
N VAL A 198 40.22 -4.76 -43.74
CA VAL A 198 41.55 -5.00 -44.29
C VAL A 198 42.60 -3.97 -43.86
#